data_AF-A0A127SEJ3-F1
#
_entry.id   AF-A0A127SEJ3-F1
#
_cell.length_a   1.000
_cell.length_b   1.000
_cell.length_c   1.000
_cell.angle_alpha   90.00
_cell.angle_beta   90.00
_cell.angle_gamma   90.00
#
_symmetry.space_group_name_H-M   'P 1'
#
loop_
_entity.id
_entity.type
_entity.pdbx_description
1 polymer ?
#
loop_
_entity_poly.entity_id
_entity_poly.type
_entity_poly.pdbx_seq_one_letter_code
_entity_poly.pdbx_strand_id
1 'polypeptide(L)'
;QLKVPLMISLYVQIGFSLIYHLPFVLWLGIDRLDVQNTASVLYAGLFASLIAPWVWMLAVQRLGPNRTSIFMNLMPIFTAILAYFWLHEAWTIHHSIGGIIIITGIVMAQIKARQVQSETAESIGMINK
;
A
#
# COMPACT_ATOMS: atom_id res chain seq x y z
N GLN A 1 -2.77 12.19 -17.25
CA GLN A 1 -2.04 12.21 -15.96
C GLN A 1 -1.82 13.66 -15.60
N LEU A 2 -2.43 14.17 -14.52
CA LEU A 2 -2.10 15.51 -14.05
C LEU A 2 -0.60 15.53 -13.71
N LYS A 3 0.17 16.46 -14.29
CA LYS A 3 1.58 16.71 -13.94
C LYS A 3 1.64 17.38 -12.57
N VAL A 4 1.13 16.71 -11.53
CA VAL A 4 1.29 17.20 -10.17
C VAL A 4 2.70 16.83 -9.72
N PRO A 5 3.53 17.81 -9.32
CA PRO A 5 4.83 17.53 -8.73
C PRO A 5 4.69 16.58 -7.54
N LEU A 6 5.61 15.62 -7.43
CA LEU A 6 5.66 14.59 -6.39
C LEU A 6 5.43 15.15 -4.97
N MET A 7 6.07 16.28 -4.69
CA MET A 7 6.02 16.93 -3.38
C MET A 7 4.64 17.49 -3.06
N ILE A 8 3.91 18.01 -4.05
CA ILE A 8 2.55 18.54 -3.84
C ILE A 8 1.61 17.40 -3.45
N SER A 9 1.72 16.24 -4.10
CA SER A 9 0.93 15.06 -3.72
C SER A 9 1.24 14.58 -2.29
N LEU A 10 2.51 14.61 -1.86
CA LEU A 10 2.88 14.29 -0.47
C LEU A 10 2.26 15.29 0.53
N TYR A 11 2.41 16.59 0.28
CA TYR A 11 1.87 17.62 1.18
C TYR A 11 0.35 17.52 1.29
N VAL A 12 -0.34 17.30 0.17
CA VAL A 12 -1.79 17.11 0.15
C VAL A 12 -2.19 15.87 0.93
N GLN A 13 -1.52 14.74 0.72
CA GLN A 13 -1.80 13.50 1.46
C GLN A 13 -1.64 13.68 2.97
N ILE A 14 -0.54 14.29 3.43
CA ILE A 14 -0.29 14.53 4.85
C ILE A 14 -1.35 15.50 5.41
N GLY A 15 -1.66 16.57 4.69
CA GLY A 15 -2.69 17.52 5.09
C GLY A 15 -4.06 16.87 5.26
N PHE A 16 -4.50 16.06 4.29
CA PHE A 16 -5.74 15.30 4.40
C PHE A 16 -5.71 14.28 5.55
N SER A 17 -4.57 13.61 5.76
CA SER A 17 -4.42 12.65 6.87
C SER A 17 -4.61 13.32 8.23
N LEU A 18 -4.04 14.51 8.43
CA LEU A 18 -4.21 15.30 9.65
C LEU A 18 -5.66 15.76 9.85
N ILE A 19 -6.30 16.27 8.79
CA ILE A 19 -7.71 16.69 8.83
C ILE A 19 -8.62 15.51 9.15
N TYR A 20 -8.34 14.33 8.57
CA TYR A 20 -9.12 13.12 8.81
C TYR A 20 -8.97 12.60 10.25
N HIS A 21 -7.78 12.70 10.85
CA HIS A 21 -7.55 12.25 12.23
C HIS A 21 -8.06 13.23 13.29
N LEU A 22 -8.20 14.52 12.98
CA LEU A 22 -8.70 15.54 13.91
C LEU A 22 -10.01 15.16 14.63
N PRO A 23 -11.11 14.74 13.96
CA PRO A 23 -12.33 14.34 14.67
C PRO A 23 -12.12 13.14 15.59
N PHE A 24 -11.26 12.19 15.23
CA PHE A 24 -10.92 11.05 16.08
C PHE A 24 -10.12 11.48 17.30
N VAL A 25 -9.15 12.38 17.14
CA VAL A 25 -8.37 12.93 18.25
C VAL A 25 -9.25 13.73 19.22
N LEU A 26 -10.19 14.52 18.70
CA LEU A 26 -11.13 15.27 19.53
C LEU A 26 -12.11 14.37 20.29
N TRP A 27 -12.48 13.22 19.70
CA TRP A 27 -13.42 12.29 20.31
C TRP A 27 -12.77 11.29 21.27
N LEU A 28 -11.66 10.66 20.87
CA LEU A 28 -10.96 9.63 21.63
C LEU A 28 -9.90 10.19 22.60
N GLY A 29 -9.49 11.46 22.40
CA GLY A 29 -8.36 12.04 23.12
C GLY A 29 -7.01 11.60 22.55
N ILE A 30 -5.92 12.09 23.15
CA ILE A 30 -4.55 11.71 22.82
C ILE A 30 -3.94 10.97 24.00
N ASP A 31 -3.46 9.76 23.75
CA ASP A 31 -2.67 9.01 24.74
C ASP A 31 -1.33 9.70 25.00
N ARG A 32 -0.88 9.68 26.25
CA ARG A 32 0.40 10.30 26.62
C ARG A 32 1.55 9.59 25.92
N LEU A 33 2.42 10.38 25.29
CA LEU A 33 3.68 9.87 24.76
C LEU A 33 4.62 9.56 25.92
N ASP A 34 5.08 8.32 25.97
CA ASP A 34 6.09 7.82 26.90
C ASP A 34 7.26 7.26 26.09
N VAL A 35 8.41 7.07 26.73
CA VAL A 35 9.63 6.54 26.10
C VAL A 35 9.37 5.20 25.40
N GLN A 36 8.40 4.42 25.91
CA GLN A 36 8.03 3.11 25.37
C GLN A 36 7.22 3.18 24.07
N ASN A 37 6.41 4.22 23.85
CA ASN A 37 5.58 4.36 22.64
C ASN A 37 6.15 5.38 21.64
N THR A 38 7.04 6.27 22.07
CA THR A 38 7.62 7.33 21.26
C THR A 38 8.34 6.77 20.04
N ALA A 39 9.10 5.68 20.21
CA ALA A 39 9.79 5.01 19.11
C ALA A 39 8.81 4.49 18.04
N SER A 40 7.71 3.86 18.46
CA SER A 40 6.68 3.34 17.56
C SER A 40 5.94 4.45 16.82
N VAL A 41 5.61 5.54 17.51
CA VAL A 41 4.96 6.72 16.91
C VAL A 41 5.86 7.39 15.88
N LEU A 42 7.14 7.58 16.20
CA LEU A 42 8.13 8.13 15.27
C LEU A 42 8.32 7.22 14.06
N TYR A 43 8.41 5.91 14.28
CA TYR A 43 8.49 4.94 13.19
C TYR A 43 7.28 5.03 12.26
N ALA A 44 6.06 5.02 12.81
CA ALA A 44 4.84 5.12 12.02
C ALA A 44 4.75 6.46 11.26
N GLY A 45 5.04 7.58 11.92
CA GLY A 45 4.99 8.91 11.31
C GLY A 45 6.03 9.10 10.21
N LEU A 46 7.25 8.61 10.38
CA LEU A 46 8.34 8.83 9.44
C LEU A 46 8.37 7.76 8.34
N PHE A 47 8.40 6.48 8.71
CA PHE A 47 8.55 5.40 7.73
C PHE A 47 7.23 5.10 7.03
N ALA A 48 6.14 4.89 7.76
CA ALA A 48 4.87 4.50 7.17
C ALA A 48 4.14 5.67 6.49
N SER A 49 4.18 6.87 7.09
CA SER A 49 3.39 8.01 6.60
C SER A 49 4.14 8.96 5.66
N LEU A 50 5.48 9.01 5.70
CA LEU A 50 6.27 9.89 4.82
C LEU A 50 7.08 9.09 3.80
N ILE A 51 8.00 8.23 4.25
CA ILE A 51 8.96 7.55 3.37
C ILE A 51 8.26 6.55 2.44
N ALA A 52 7.40 5.67 2.97
CA ALA A 52 6.70 4.66 2.17
C ALA A 52 5.86 5.26 1.02
N PRO A 53 4.95 6.22 1.26
CA PRO A 53 4.19 6.85 0.18
C PRO A 53 5.08 7.69 -0.76
N TRP A 54 6.17 8.29 -0.26
CA TRP A 54 7.13 8.99 -1.13
C TRP A 54 7.81 8.05 -2.11
N VAL A 55 8.37 6.94 -1.62
CA VAL A 55 9.00 5.90 -2.45
C VAL A 55 7.99 5.27 -3.40
N TRP A 56 6.76 5.03 -2.94
CA TRP A 56 5.67 4.52 -3.78
C TRP A 56 5.37 5.47 -4.94
N MET A 57 5.16 6.76 -4.66
CA MET A 57 4.88 7.72 -5.71
C MET A 57 6.07 7.93 -6.66
N LEU A 58 7.31 7.85 -6.16
CA LEU A 58 8.50 7.85 -6.99
C LEU A 58 8.53 6.62 -7.93
N ALA A 59 8.20 5.44 -7.42
CA ALA A 59 8.08 4.22 -8.21
C ALA A 59 6.99 4.35 -9.28
N VAL A 60 5.82 4.91 -8.93
CA VAL A 60 4.73 5.19 -9.89
C VAL A 60 5.19 6.14 -11.01
N GLN A 61 5.97 7.18 -10.69
CA GLN A 61 6.50 8.11 -11.70
C GLN A 61 7.55 7.47 -12.62
N ARG A 62 8.41 6.59 -12.07
CA ARG A 62 9.51 5.96 -12.81
C ARG A 62 9.08 4.76 -13.64
N LEU A 63 8.22 3.90 -13.08
CA LEU A 63 7.81 2.61 -13.65
C LEU A 63 6.41 2.67 -14.29
N GLY A 64 5.66 3.74 -14.03
CA GLY A 64 4.27 3.88 -14.41
C GLY A 64 3.30 3.18 -13.44
N PRO A 65 2.03 3.61 -13.40
CA PRO A 65 1.04 3.06 -12.47
C PRO A 65 0.80 1.57 -12.64
N ASN A 66 0.79 1.08 -13.89
CA ASN A 66 0.44 -0.31 -14.18
C ASN A 66 1.47 -1.31 -13.62
N ARG A 67 2.77 -1.04 -13.83
CA ARG A 67 3.84 -1.89 -13.28
C ARG A 67 3.90 -1.78 -11.75
N THR A 68 3.75 -0.57 -11.22
CA THR A 68 3.83 -0.32 -9.77
C THR A 68 2.69 -1.00 -9.02
N SER A 69 1.46 -0.97 -9.55
CA SER A 69 0.30 -1.67 -8.97
C SER A 69 0.44 -3.19 -8.94
N ILE A 70 1.25 -3.81 -9.81
CA ILE A 70 1.49 -5.27 -9.71
C ILE A 70 2.22 -5.60 -8.41
N PHE A 71 3.17 -4.76 -7.96
CA PHE A 71 3.90 -4.96 -6.69
C PHE A 71 3.01 -4.87 -5.46
N MET A 72 1.86 -4.18 -5.52
CA MET A 72 0.88 -4.18 -4.42
C MET A 72 0.33 -5.57 -4.14
N ASN A 73 0.27 -6.46 -5.13
CA ASN A 73 -0.16 -7.84 -4.91
C ASN A 73 0.87 -8.66 -4.12
N LEU A 74 2.14 -8.23 -4.08
CA LEU A 74 3.17 -8.90 -3.28
C LEU A 74 3.20 -8.41 -1.84
N MET A 75 2.64 -7.22 -1.57
CA MET A 75 2.61 -6.62 -0.23
C MET A 75 2.00 -7.56 0.82
N PRO A 76 0.85 -8.23 0.59
CA PRO A 76 0.26 -9.15 1.57
C PRO A 76 1.19 -10.32 1.94
N ILE A 77 1.96 -10.83 0.98
CA ILE A 77 2.89 -11.95 1.20
C ILE A 77 4.03 -11.48 2.09
N PHE A 78 4.66 -10.34 1.78
CA PHE A 78 5.73 -9.78 2.61
C PHE A 78 5.24 -9.39 4.01
N THR A 79 4.03 -8.82 4.12
CA THR A 79 3.42 -8.50 5.41
C THR A 79 3.23 -9.75 6.26
N ALA A 80 2.72 -10.85 5.70
CA ALA A 80 2.53 -12.11 6.43
C ALA A 80 3.88 -12.72 6.89
N ILE A 81 4.90 -12.68 6.04
CA ILE A 81 6.25 -13.14 6.39
C ILE A 81 6.80 -12.30 7.54
N LEU A 82 6.73 -10.97 7.44
CA LEU A 82 7.24 -10.07 8.49
C LEU A 82 6.47 -10.22 9.80
N ALA A 83 5.14 -10.38 9.76
CA ALA A 83 4.34 -10.60 10.96
C ALA A 83 4.79 -11.87 11.71
N TYR A 84 5.00 -12.97 10.99
CA TYR A 84 5.46 -14.21 11.61
C TYR A 84 6.87 -14.11 12.20
N PHE A 85 7.83 -13.58 11.42
CA PHE A 85 9.24 -13.54 11.87
C PHE A 85 9.53 -12.42 12.87
N TRP A 86 8.88 -11.26 12.75
CA TRP A 86 9.20 -10.06 13.52
C TRP A 86 8.27 -9.83 14.70
N LEU A 87 6.95 -10.07 14.55
CA LEU A 87 5.99 -9.92 15.64
C LEU A 87 5.86 -11.18 16.50
N HIS A 88 6.48 -12.30 16.07
CA HIS A 88 6.40 -13.61 16.74
C HIS A 88 4.95 -14.06 16.98
N GLU A 89 4.01 -13.66 16.12
CA GLU A 89 2.62 -14.10 16.22
C GLU A 89 2.55 -15.62 16.04
N ALA A 90 1.90 -16.29 16.99
CA ALA A 90 1.73 -17.74 16.94
C ALA A 90 1.00 -18.10 15.64
N TRP A 91 1.58 -19.01 14.84
CA TRP A 91 0.98 -19.51 13.60
C TRP A 91 -0.25 -20.35 13.93
N THR A 92 -1.36 -19.69 14.22
CA THR A 92 -2.66 -20.30 14.46
C THR A 92 -3.38 -20.56 13.14
N ILE A 93 -4.43 -21.39 13.16
CA ILE A 93 -5.23 -21.74 11.96
C ILE A 93 -5.75 -20.50 11.20
N HIS A 94 -5.96 -19.39 11.91
CA HIS A 94 -6.39 -18.11 11.34
C HIS A 94 -5.38 -17.53 10.35
N HIS A 95 -4.08 -17.69 10.59
CA HIS A 95 -3.03 -17.27 9.65
C HIS A 95 -3.05 -18.09 8.37
N SER A 96 -3.31 -19.40 8.48
CA SER A 96 -3.43 -20.27 7.31
C SER A 96 -4.67 -19.93 6.47
N ILE A 97 -5.81 -19.68 7.10
CA ILE A 97 -7.05 -19.27 6.40
C ILE A 97 -6.85 -17.90 5.74
N GLY A 98 -6.31 -16.92 6.48
CA GLY A 98 -5.98 -15.60 5.95
C GLY A 98 -5.00 -15.67 4.79
N GLY A 99 -3.96 -16.52 4.90
CA GLY A 99 -3.00 -16.78 3.83
C GLY A 99 -3.64 -17.35 2.57
N ILE A 100 -4.52 -18.35 2.69
CA ILE A 100 -5.26 -18.92 1.55
C ILE A 100 -6.15 -17.87 0.88
N ILE A 101 -6.86 -17.05 1.66
CA ILE A 101 -7.71 -15.96 1.14
C ILE A 101 -6.86 -14.94 0.38
N ILE A 102 -5.72 -14.52 0.95
CA ILE A 102 -4.77 -13.60 0.32
C ILE A 102 -4.25 -14.16 -1.00
N ILE A 103 -3.77 -15.40 -1.01
CA ILE A 103 -3.23 -16.06 -2.21
C ILE A 103 -4.32 -16.15 -3.29
N THR A 104 -5.54 -16.56 -2.92
CA THR A 104 -6.67 -16.65 -3.84
C THR A 104 -7.00 -15.28 -4.46
N GLY A 105 -7.05 -14.24 -3.63
CA GLY A 105 -7.28 -12.87 -4.09
C GLY A 105 -6.18 -12.37 -5.04
N ILE A 106 -4.91 -12.65 -4.74
CA ILE A 106 -3.77 -12.31 -5.59
C ILE A 106 -3.87 -13.00 -6.95
N VAL A 107 -4.15 -14.30 -6.97
CA VAL A 107 -4.29 -15.07 -8.22
C VAL A 107 -5.41 -14.49 -9.08
N MET A 108 -6.58 -14.22 -8.49
CA MET A 108 -7.72 -13.64 -9.21
C MET A 108 -7.39 -12.24 -9.78
N ALA A 109 -6.73 -11.39 -9.00
CA ALA A 109 -6.34 -10.05 -9.43
C ALA A 109 -5.35 -10.08 -10.60
N GLN A 110 -4.39 -11.00 -10.57
CA GLN A 110 -3.39 -11.15 -11.63
C GLN A 110 -4.00 -11.70 -12.93
N ILE A 111 -4.93 -12.66 -12.86
CA ILE A 111 -5.62 -13.19 -14.04
C ILE A 111 -6.37 -12.06 -14.76
N LYS A 112 -7.13 -11.24 -14.01
CA LYS A 112 -7.88 -10.12 -14.59
C LYS A 112 -6.96 -9.06 -15.22
N ALA A 113 -5.85 -8.73 -14.56
CA ALA A 113 -4.87 -7.78 -15.09
C ALA A 113 -4.25 -8.25 -16.41
N ARG A 114 -3.98 -9.56 -16.54
CA ARG A 114 -3.42 -10.16 -17.77
C ARG A 114 -4.42 -10.14 -18.94
N GLN A 115 -5.70 -10.45 -18.69
CA GLN A 115 -6.75 -10.46 -19.73
C GLN A 115 -7.01 -9.07 -20.33
N VAL A 116 -7.09 -8.03 -19.48
CA VAL A 116 -7.29 -6.65 -19.96
C VAL A 116 -6.11 -6.18 -20.83
N GLN A 117 -4.89 -6.62 -20.49
CA GLN A 117 -3.69 -6.26 -21.23
C GLN A 117 -3.60 -6.98 -22.60
N SER A 118 -4.11 -8.22 -22.70
CA SER A 118 -4.19 -8.94 -23.99
C SER A 118 -5.27 -8.39 -24.92
N GLU A 119 -6.48 -8.09 -24.41
CA GLU A 119 -7.58 -7.53 -25.22
C GLU A 119 -7.22 -6.16 -25.81
N THR A 120 -6.55 -5.31 -25.01
CA THR A 120 -6.09 -3.98 -25.48
C THR A 120 -5.03 -4.10 -26.57
N ALA A 121 -4.09 -5.05 -26.45
CA ALA A 121 -3.03 -5.26 -27.43
C ALA A 121 -3.59 -5.80 -28.76
N GLU A 122 -4.58 -6.69 -28.71
CA GLU A 122 -5.24 -7.26 -29.88
C GLU A 122 -6.09 -6.21 -30.62
N SER A 123 -6.84 -5.37 -29.88
CA SER A 123 -7.61 -4.27 -30.45
C SER A 123 -6.74 -3.23 -31.17
N ILE A 124 -5.61 -2.83 -30.58
CA ILE A 124 -4.65 -1.90 -31.23
C ILE A 124 -4.02 -2.53 -32.48
N GLY A 125 -3.72 -3.83 -32.43
CA GLY A 125 -3.19 -4.58 -33.57
C GLY A 125 -4.16 -4.67 -34.76
N MET A 126 -5.47 -4.66 -34.51
CA MET A 126 -6.50 -4.65 -35.56
C MET A 126 -6.77 -3.25 -36.14
N ILE A 127 -6.51 -2.17 -35.39
CA ILE A 127 -6.68 -0.80 -35.90
C ILE A 127 -5.54 -0.38 -36.83
N ASN A 128 -4.35 -0.96 -36.64
CA ASN A 128 -3.15 -0.63 -37.41
C ASN A 128 -2.94 -1.52 -38.65
N LYS A 129 -3.93 -2.36 -38.98
CA LYS A 129 -3.96 -3.26 -40.13
C LYS A 129 -5.02 -2.79 -41.12
#